data_AF-F8UHB3-F1
#
_entry.id   AF-F8UHB3-F1
#
_cell.length_a   1.000
_cell.length_b   1.000
_cell.length_c   1.000
_cell.angle_alpha   90.00
_cell.angle_beta   90.00
_cell.angle_gamma   90.00
#
_symmetry.space_group_name_H-M   'P 1'
#
loop_
_entity.id
_entity.type
_entity.pdbx_description
1 polymer ?
#
loop_
_entity_poly.entity_id
_entity_poly.type
_entity_poly.pdbx_seq_one_letter_code
_entity_poly.pdbx_strand_id
1 'polypeptide(L)'
;TPLVVCKAHSCTSPDVADNVAFTIVSHGPNGWGAQNVNNIAGALQAAPSGEDELANLDTDHIFVSRASTQAGVAAGEFDDLVGWISFPQLIPRVCPTSGCP
;
A
#
# COMPACT_ATOMS: atom_id res chain seq x y z
N THR A 1 5.90 10.94 9.69
CA THR A 1 4.86 10.13 10.34
C THR A 1 5.27 8.67 10.27
N PRO A 2 5.03 7.81 11.28
CA PRO A 2 5.28 6.37 11.14
C PRO A 2 4.45 5.79 9.99
N LEU A 3 4.91 4.69 9.40
CA LEU A 3 4.17 3.97 8.37
C LEU A 3 3.03 3.18 9.00
N VAL A 4 1.84 3.29 8.42
CA VAL A 4 0.60 2.68 8.90
C VAL A 4 -0.19 2.08 7.75
N VAL A 5 -1.05 1.11 8.07
CA VAL A 5 -2.02 0.53 7.13
C VAL A 5 -3.41 0.71 7.72
N CYS A 6 -4.34 1.15 6.88
CA CYS A 6 -5.73 1.43 7.25
C CYS A 6 -6.70 0.82 6.23
N LYS A 7 -8.00 0.76 6.56
CA LYS A 7 -9.02 0.26 5.63
C LYS A 7 -9.50 1.29 4.61
N ALA A 8 -9.21 2.56 4.83
CA ALA A 8 -9.64 3.67 3.96
C ALA A 8 -8.64 4.82 4.02
N HIS A 9 -8.58 5.60 2.92
CA HIS A 9 -7.67 6.73 2.75
C HIS A 9 -7.83 7.82 3.83
N SER A 10 -9.03 7.97 4.41
CA SER A 10 -9.29 9.01 5.42
C SER A 10 -8.58 8.80 6.76
N CYS A 11 -7.86 7.69 6.91
CA CYS A 11 -7.28 7.13 8.13
C CYS A 11 -7.06 8.11 9.30
N THR A 12 -8.06 8.23 10.17
CA THR A 12 -7.98 9.06 11.38
C THR A 12 -7.19 8.36 12.50
N SER A 13 -7.23 7.03 12.53
CA SER A 13 -6.41 6.16 13.37
C SER A 13 -6.14 4.84 12.65
N PRO A 14 -4.93 4.25 12.76
CA PRO A 14 -4.63 2.98 12.11
C PRO A 14 -5.56 1.87 12.61
N ASP A 15 -6.27 1.21 11.69
CA ASP A 15 -7.25 0.15 11.98
C ASP A 15 -6.92 -1.20 11.34
N VAL A 16 -5.79 -1.27 10.60
CA VAL A 16 -5.24 -2.51 10.05
C VAL A 16 -3.87 -2.82 10.66
N ALA A 17 -2.92 -1.87 10.60
CA ALA A 17 -1.61 -2.02 11.21
C ALA A 17 -0.97 -0.68 11.57
N ASP A 18 -0.27 -0.64 12.69
CA ASP A 18 0.57 0.46 13.12
C ASP A 18 2.03 0.01 13.27
N ASN A 19 2.92 0.98 13.55
CA ASN A 19 4.35 0.75 13.75
C ASN A 19 4.97 -0.13 12.64
N VAL A 20 4.61 0.17 11.39
CA VAL A 20 5.01 -0.61 10.22
C VAL A 20 6.43 -0.20 9.82
N ALA A 21 7.27 -1.19 9.53
CA ALA A 21 8.65 -0.96 9.08
C ALA A 21 8.72 -0.75 7.56
N PHE A 22 8.01 -1.57 6.79
CA PHE A 22 7.81 -1.37 5.36
C PHE A 22 6.51 -2.01 4.85
N THR A 23 6.03 -1.52 3.72
CA THR A 23 4.95 -2.08 2.90
C THR A 23 5.49 -2.55 1.55
N ILE A 24 4.77 -3.50 0.96
CA ILE A 24 4.87 -3.87 -0.45
C ILE A 24 3.47 -3.70 -1.02
N VAL A 25 3.35 -2.92 -2.09
CA VAL A 25 2.10 -2.64 -2.77
C VAL A 25 2.12 -3.32 -4.14
N SER A 26 1.03 -4.00 -4.47
CA SER A 26 0.71 -4.46 -5.82
C SER A 26 -0.48 -3.67 -6.33
N HIS A 27 -0.37 -3.04 -7.50
CA HIS A 27 -1.42 -2.24 -8.13
C HIS A 27 -2.50 -3.08 -8.85
N GLY A 28 -2.78 -4.28 -8.32
CA GLY A 28 -3.76 -5.20 -8.87
C GLY A 28 -3.59 -5.61 -10.35
N PRO A 29 -4.59 -6.32 -10.91
CA PRO A 29 -4.66 -6.68 -12.32
C PRO A 29 -4.66 -5.51 -13.32
N ASN A 30 -5.29 -4.37 -12.98
CA ASN A 30 -5.34 -3.22 -13.89
C ASN A 30 -4.00 -2.45 -13.94
N GLY A 31 -3.19 -2.56 -12.88
CA GLY A 31 -1.87 -1.95 -12.76
C GLY A 31 -1.89 -0.42 -12.74
N TRP A 32 -3.01 0.20 -12.41
CA TRP A 32 -3.18 1.65 -12.50
C TRP A 32 -2.17 2.41 -11.64
N GLY A 33 -1.62 3.49 -12.19
CA GLY A 33 -0.52 4.26 -11.59
C GLY A 33 0.86 3.58 -11.66
N ALA A 34 0.95 2.29 -11.99
CA ALA A 34 2.21 1.56 -12.05
C ALA A 34 2.88 1.63 -13.43
N GLN A 35 4.20 1.47 -13.46
CA GLN A 35 4.91 1.13 -14.70
C GLN A 35 4.83 -0.38 -14.93
N ASN A 36 4.53 -0.82 -16.15
CA ASN A 36 4.67 -2.22 -16.56
C ASN A 36 5.71 -2.38 -17.68
N VAL A 37 6.04 -3.64 -17.99
CA VAL A 37 7.04 -4.00 -19.00
C VAL A 37 6.65 -3.69 -20.44
N ASN A 38 5.37 -3.41 -20.70
CA ASN A 38 4.84 -3.16 -22.04
C ASN A 38 4.95 -1.67 -22.43
N ASN A 39 5.15 -0.78 -21.44
CA ASN A 39 5.28 0.65 -21.64
C ASN A 39 6.76 1.07 -21.72
N ILE A 40 7.03 2.22 -22.36
CA ILE A 40 8.37 2.83 -22.28
C ILE A 40 8.72 3.17 -20.83
N ALA A 41 10.00 3.13 -20.48
CA ALA A 41 10.43 3.45 -19.12
C ALA A 41 9.97 4.87 -18.71
N GLY A 42 9.36 4.99 -17.53
CA GLY A 42 8.75 6.22 -17.04
C GLY A 42 7.31 6.48 -17.52
N ALA A 43 6.76 5.68 -18.44
CA ALA A 43 5.34 5.76 -18.80
C ALA A 43 4.50 4.82 -17.91
N LEU A 44 3.71 5.44 -17.04
CA LEU A 44 2.79 4.75 -16.13
C LEU A 44 1.52 4.33 -16.85
N GLN A 45 0.82 3.35 -16.29
CA GLN A 45 -0.57 3.07 -16.62
C GLN A 45 -1.49 4.25 -16.28
N ALA A 46 -2.75 4.16 -16.69
CA ALA A 46 -3.77 5.14 -16.31
C ALA A 46 -3.77 5.34 -14.79
N ALA A 47 -4.02 6.58 -14.34
CA ALA A 47 -4.14 6.85 -12.91
C ALA A 47 -5.41 6.18 -12.35
N PRO A 48 -5.35 5.64 -11.12
CA PRO A 48 -6.54 5.12 -10.47
C PRO A 48 -7.54 6.24 -10.19
N SER A 49 -8.82 5.88 -10.11
CA SER A 49 -9.91 6.84 -9.88
C SER A 49 -10.51 6.75 -8.48
N GLY A 50 -10.30 5.64 -7.76
CA GLY A 50 -10.74 5.46 -6.38
C GLY A 50 -9.78 6.13 -5.39
N GLU A 51 -10.31 6.82 -4.40
CA GLU A 51 -9.50 7.51 -3.37
C GLU A 51 -8.61 6.53 -2.58
N ASP A 52 -9.08 5.30 -2.37
CA ASP A 52 -8.33 4.28 -1.65
C ASP A 52 -7.16 3.70 -2.47
N GLU A 53 -7.29 3.56 -3.80
CA GLU A 53 -6.16 3.18 -4.67
C GLU A 53 -5.19 4.35 -4.86
N LEU A 54 -5.71 5.58 -4.94
CA LEU A 54 -4.89 6.79 -5.00
C LEU A 54 -4.01 6.93 -3.76
N ALA A 55 -4.52 6.59 -2.57
CA ALA A 55 -3.76 6.61 -1.33
C ALA A 55 -2.53 5.68 -1.38
N ASN A 56 -2.62 4.53 -2.04
CA ASN A 56 -1.50 3.61 -2.20
C ASN A 56 -0.44 4.07 -3.22
N LEU A 57 -0.71 5.14 -3.98
CA LEU A 57 0.20 5.71 -4.98
C LEU A 57 0.82 7.04 -4.52
N ASP A 58 0.30 7.64 -3.45
CA ASP A 58 0.76 8.94 -3.00
C ASP A 58 2.09 8.87 -2.22
N THR A 59 2.51 9.99 -1.65
CA THR A 59 3.82 10.14 -1.00
C THR A 59 3.76 10.14 0.52
N ASP A 60 2.57 9.98 1.11
CA ASP A 60 2.43 9.89 2.55
C ASP A 60 2.77 8.47 3.05
N HIS A 61 2.59 8.22 4.35
CA HIS A 61 2.94 6.95 4.96
C HIS A 61 1.69 6.16 5.43
N ILE A 62 0.55 6.40 4.79
CA ILE A 62 -0.76 5.80 5.06
C ILE A 62 -1.14 4.92 3.86
N PHE A 63 -1.07 3.61 4.03
CA PHE A 63 -1.46 2.66 3.00
C PHE A 63 -2.86 2.11 3.26
N VAL A 64 -3.62 1.82 2.21
CA VAL A 64 -4.95 1.25 2.30
C VAL A 64 -4.93 -0.25 1.96
N SER A 65 -5.46 -1.07 2.85
CA SER A 65 -5.69 -2.50 2.63
C SER A 65 -7.14 -2.85 2.98
N ARG A 66 -7.93 -3.18 1.97
CA ARG A 66 -9.32 -3.59 2.13
C ARG A 66 -9.74 -4.64 1.11
N ALA A 67 -10.98 -5.12 1.23
CA ALA A 67 -11.55 -6.03 0.25
C ALA A 67 -11.68 -5.35 -1.12
N SER A 68 -11.45 -6.13 -2.17
CA SER A 68 -11.52 -5.63 -3.54
C SER A 68 -12.93 -5.21 -3.94
N THR A 69 -13.02 -4.20 -4.79
CA THR A 69 -14.26 -3.70 -5.37
C THR A 69 -14.11 -3.60 -6.88
N GLN A 70 -15.14 -4.03 -7.62
CA GLN A 70 -15.11 -4.04 -9.09
C GLN A 70 -15.09 -2.62 -9.67
N ALA A 71 -14.65 -2.48 -10.92
CA ALA A 71 -14.85 -1.25 -11.69
C ALA A 71 -16.31 -0.73 -11.64
N GLY A 72 -16.48 0.58 -11.47
CA GLY A 72 -17.77 1.27 -11.58
C GLY A 72 -18.65 1.28 -10.32
N VAL A 73 -18.19 0.73 -9.18
CA VAL A 73 -18.90 0.96 -7.90
C VAL A 73 -18.70 2.41 -7.43
N ALA A 74 -19.71 2.96 -6.76
CA ALA A 74 -19.71 4.35 -6.31
C ALA A 74 -18.56 4.71 -5.36
N ALA A 75 -18.08 3.75 -4.57
CA ALA A 75 -16.95 3.92 -3.66
C ALA A 75 -15.57 3.78 -4.34
N GLY A 76 -15.54 3.59 -5.67
CA GLY A 76 -14.32 3.35 -6.44
C GLY A 76 -13.99 1.87 -6.61
N GLU A 77 -13.31 1.57 -7.73
CA GLU A 77 -12.58 0.32 -7.91
C GLU A 77 -11.47 0.23 -6.86
N PHE A 78 -11.15 -1.00 -6.45
CA PHE A 78 -10.00 -1.28 -5.60
C PHE A 78 -9.54 -2.70 -5.88
N ASP A 79 -8.40 -2.86 -6.52
CA ASP A 79 -7.77 -4.16 -6.75
C ASP A 79 -6.34 -4.26 -6.22
N ASP A 80 -5.88 -3.20 -5.53
CA ASP A 80 -4.62 -3.16 -4.82
C ASP A 80 -4.49 -4.25 -3.74
N LEU A 81 -3.27 -4.76 -3.58
CA LEU A 81 -2.88 -5.61 -2.46
C LEU A 81 -1.71 -4.98 -1.72
N VAL A 82 -1.89 -4.80 -0.42
CA VAL A 82 -0.85 -4.29 0.47
C VAL A 82 -0.42 -5.40 1.42
N GLY A 83 0.86 -5.75 1.38
CA GLY A 83 1.53 -6.58 2.38
C GLY A 83 2.48 -5.74 3.23
N TRP A 84 2.69 -6.12 4.49
CA TRP A 84 3.53 -5.34 5.39
C TRP A 84 4.23 -6.19 6.44
N ILE A 85 5.23 -5.60 7.09
CA ILE A 85 5.84 -6.12 8.31
C ILE A 85 5.96 -5.00 9.35
N SER A 86 5.59 -5.28 10.59
CA SER A 86 5.77 -4.33 11.68
C SER A 86 7.22 -4.31 12.19
N PHE A 87 7.66 -3.21 12.80
CA PHE A 87 8.97 -3.13 13.44
C PHE A 87 9.20 -4.28 14.44
N PRO A 88 8.26 -4.61 15.36
CA PRO A 88 8.42 -5.74 16.28
C PRO A 88 8.57 -7.09 15.58
N GLN A 89 8.01 -7.26 14.38
CA GLN A 89 8.17 -8.47 13.57
C GLN A 89 9.49 -8.48 12.79
N LEU A 90 9.96 -7.32 12.33
CA LEU A 90 11.16 -7.20 11.51
C LEU A 90 12.43 -7.42 12.35
N ILE A 91 12.53 -6.76 13.51
CA ILE A 91 13.72 -6.78 14.37
C ILE A 91 14.27 -8.20 14.62
N PRO A 92 13.49 -9.18 15.14
CA PRO A 92 14.01 -10.52 15.38
C PRO A 92 14.36 -11.30 14.11
N ARG A 93 13.93 -10.86 12.92
CA ARG A 93 14.25 -11.50 11.63
C ARG A 93 15.54 -11.00 11.02
N VAL A 94 15.96 -9.77 11.34
CA VAL A 94 17.13 -9.12 10.72
C VAL A 94 18.28 -8.88 11.71
N CYS A 95 17.98 -8.75 13.00
CA CYS A 95 18.98 -8.53 14.03
C CYS A 95 19.57 -9.86 14.51
N PRO A 96 20.91 -9.93 14.71
CA PRO A 96 21.50 -11.03 15.46
C PRO A 96 21.01 -11.04 16.91
N THR A 97 21.25 -12.14 17.63
CA THR A 97 20.85 -12.30 19.05
C THR A 97 21.48 -11.26 19.99
N SER A 98 22.59 -10.64 19.59
CA SER A 98 23.22 -9.51 20.29
C SER A 98 22.49 -8.17 20.10
N GLY A 99 21.42 -8.12 19.32
CA GLY A 99 20.66 -6.92 18.97
C GLY A 99 21.02 -6.34 17.60
N CYS A 100 20.21 -5.39 17.13
CA CYS A 100 20.58 -4.52 16.02
C CYS A 100 21.48 -3.36 16.51
N PRO A 101 22.36 -2.82 15.65
CA PRO A 101 23.15 -1.62 15.95
C PRO A 101 22.30 -0.43 16.39
#